data_AF-A0A0L8J5L0-F1
#
_entry.id   AF-A0A0L8J5L0-F1
#
_cell.length_a   1.000
_cell.length_b   1.000
_cell.length_c   1.000
_cell.angle_alpha   90.00
_cell.angle_beta   90.00
_cell.angle_gamma   90.00
#
_symmetry.space_group_name_H-M   'P 1'
#
loop_
_entity.id
_entity.type
_entity.pdbx_description
1 polymer ?
#
loop_
_entity_poly.entity_id
_entity_poly.type
_entity_poly.pdbx_seq_one_letter_code
_entity_poly.pdbx_strand_id
1 'polypeptide(L)'
;MIGHRFDANGAHFAFTDRWGGVSAVPYEELNLGGAVGDDPEAVRTNRALAAGALGLDPARVVWMNQVHGADVAEVDGPWGAAGIPAVDALVTTRPGLGLAVLTADCVPVLLADPVAGVVAAAHAGRPGMVAGVVPAAVAAMIDKGADPARVVARTGPAVCGRCYEVPEAMRAEVAGTEPAAWAETSWGTPAVDVVAGVHAQLERLGVTDRQASPVCTRESGDHYSYRRDRTTGRLAGYVWLDPVSTPGTPPGSPAGKN
;
A
#
# COMPACT_ATOMS: atom_id res chain seq x y z
N MET A 1 -1.39 -13.43 -8.64
CA MET A 1 -1.37 -12.02 -9.10
C MET A 1 -2.04 -11.09 -8.09
N ILE A 2 -3.36 -11.16 -7.91
CA ILE A 2 -4.07 -10.40 -6.85
C ILE A 2 -4.41 -11.39 -5.73
N GLY A 3 -3.70 -11.30 -4.59
CA GLY A 3 -3.86 -12.23 -3.48
C GLY A 3 -5.09 -11.92 -2.63
N HIS A 4 -5.39 -10.63 -2.44
CA HIS A 4 -6.56 -10.18 -1.68
C HIS A 4 -7.16 -8.91 -2.28
N ARG A 5 -8.49 -8.81 -2.27
CA ARG A 5 -9.26 -7.63 -2.68
C ARG A 5 -10.39 -7.37 -1.70
N PHE A 6 -10.62 -6.09 -1.41
CA PHE A 6 -11.70 -5.61 -0.56
C PHE A 6 -12.34 -4.40 -1.23
N ASP A 7 -13.65 -4.25 -1.06
CA ASP A 7 -14.40 -3.12 -1.59
C ASP A 7 -15.28 -2.55 -0.45
N ALA A 8 -15.36 -1.22 -0.34
CA ALA A 8 -16.15 -0.52 0.67
C ALA A 8 -16.72 0.78 0.09
N ASN A 9 -18.02 0.78 -0.24
CA ASN A 9 -18.76 1.97 -0.71
C ASN A 9 -18.07 2.73 -1.87
N GLY A 10 -17.58 2.00 -2.88
CA GLY A 10 -16.88 2.59 -4.03
C GLY A 10 -15.40 2.89 -3.80
N ALA A 11 -14.85 2.59 -2.62
CA ALA A 11 -13.42 2.46 -2.41
C ALA A 11 -12.99 1.00 -2.61
N HIS A 12 -11.83 0.81 -3.21
CA HIS A 12 -11.27 -0.51 -3.50
C HIS A 12 -9.86 -0.62 -2.95
N PHE A 13 -9.52 -1.80 -2.46
CA PHE A 13 -8.24 -2.13 -1.86
C PHE A 13 -7.77 -3.45 -2.42
N ALA A 14 -6.52 -3.55 -2.83
CA ALA A 14 -5.94 -4.80 -3.30
C ALA A 14 -4.51 -4.98 -2.84
N PHE A 15 -4.12 -6.23 -2.59
CA PHE A 15 -2.73 -6.62 -2.31
C PHE A 15 -2.33 -7.73 -3.27
N THR A 16 -1.18 -7.60 -3.90
CA THR A 16 -0.65 -8.60 -4.83
C THR A 16 0.05 -9.74 -4.09
N ASP A 17 0.11 -10.90 -4.73
CA ASP A 17 1.08 -11.95 -4.42
C ASP A 17 2.29 -11.85 -5.40
N ARG A 18 3.21 -12.81 -5.38
CA ARG A 18 4.40 -12.82 -6.28
C ARG A 18 4.19 -13.45 -7.66
N TRP A 19 3.01 -13.97 -7.97
CA TRP A 19 2.76 -14.89 -9.09
C TRP A 19 2.10 -14.23 -10.30
N GLY A 20 2.43 -14.72 -11.50
CA GLY A 20 1.77 -14.33 -12.76
C GLY A 20 2.39 -13.13 -13.47
N GLY A 21 3.67 -12.85 -13.20
CA GLY A 21 4.44 -11.84 -13.92
C GLY A 21 5.43 -12.45 -14.91
N VAL A 22 6.39 -11.65 -15.36
CA VAL A 22 7.38 -12.01 -16.39
C VAL A 22 8.84 -11.83 -15.94
N SER A 23 9.07 -11.40 -14.70
CA SER A 23 10.42 -11.23 -14.18
C SER A 23 11.13 -12.57 -14.02
N ALA A 24 12.43 -12.58 -14.29
CA ALA A 24 13.29 -13.75 -14.10
C ALA A 24 13.88 -13.80 -12.68
N VAL A 25 14.56 -14.90 -12.36
CA VAL A 25 15.30 -15.06 -11.10
C VAL A 25 16.31 -13.92 -10.90
N PRO A 26 16.38 -13.29 -9.69
CA PRO A 26 15.72 -13.63 -8.42
C PRO A 26 14.39 -12.87 -8.14
N TYR A 27 13.78 -12.31 -9.17
CA TYR A 27 12.59 -11.45 -9.08
C TYR A 27 11.32 -12.17 -9.55
N GLU A 28 11.36 -13.48 -9.72
CA GLU A 28 10.30 -14.27 -10.32
C GLU A 28 9.05 -14.29 -9.43
N GLU A 29 7.84 -14.06 -9.94
CA GLU A 29 7.51 -13.72 -11.34
C GLU A 29 6.96 -12.28 -11.47
N LEU A 30 6.19 -11.80 -10.50
CA LEU A 30 5.49 -10.51 -10.53
C LEU A 30 6.19 -9.44 -9.69
N ASN A 31 7.45 -9.12 -10.01
CA ASN A 31 8.12 -8.00 -9.36
C ASN A 31 7.56 -6.66 -9.86
N LEU A 32 7.08 -5.83 -8.93
CA LEU A 32 6.53 -4.49 -9.19
C LEU A 32 7.51 -3.35 -8.83
N GLY A 33 8.66 -3.69 -8.23
CA GLY A 33 9.68 -2.74 -7.80
C GLY A 33 10.73 -2.48 -8.88
N GLY A 34 10.89 -1.21 -9.29
CA GLY A 34 11.89 -0.80 -10.29
C GLY A 34 13.28 -0.49 -9.73
N ALA A 35 13.43 -0.40 -8.40
CA ALA A 35 14.66 0.02 -7.74
C ALA A 35 15.40 -1.14 -7.04
N VAL A 36 15.17 -2.38 -7.49
CA VAL A 36 15.73 -3.59 -6.86
C VAL A 36 16.73 -4.36 -7.74
N GLY A 37 17.00 -3.86 -8.95
CA GLY A 37 17.95 -4.44 -9.90
C GLY A 37 17.34 -5.34 -10.99
N ASP A 38 16.01 -5.42 -11.06
CA ASP A 38 15.30 -6.17 -12.10
C ASP A 38 15.28 -5.44 -13.45
N ASP A 39 14.94 -6.15 -14.53
CA ASP A 39 14.75 -5.58 -15.86
C ASP A 39 13.60 -4.55 -15.84
N PRO A 40 13.86 -3.27 -16.19
CA PRO A 40 12.82 -2.25 -16.25
C PRO A 40 11.65 -2.61 -17.18
N GLU A 41 11.85 -3.39 -18.24
CA GLU A 41 10.77 -3.81 -19.13
C GLU A 41 9.87 -4.87 -18.48
N ALA A 42 10.48 -5.85 -17.80
CA ALA A 42 9.74 -6.83 -17.00
C ALA A 42 8.89 -6.14 -15.92
N VAL A 43 9.47 -5.18 -15.19
CA VAL A 43 8.75 -4.41 -14.16
C VAL A 43 7.59 -3.62 -14.77
N ARG A 44 7.79 -2.94 -15.91
CA ARG A 44 6.70 -2.22 -16.61
C ARG A 44 5.57 -3.17 -17.02
N THR A 45 5.92 -4.34 -17.54
CA THR A 45 4.97 -5.38 -17.94
C THR A 45 4.18 -5.90 -16.74
N ASN A 46 4.86 -6.22 -15.63
CA ASN A 46 4.22 -6.68 -14.40
C ASN A 46 3.26 -5.63 -13.82
N ARG A 47 3.63 -4.35 -13.85
CA ARG A 47 2.75 -3.25 -13.42
C ARG A 47 1.51 -3.14 -14.31
N ALA A 48 1.67 -3.30 -15.63
CA ALA A 48 0.53 -3.32 -16.55
C ALA A 48 -0.40 -4.51 -16.32
N LEU A 49 0.16 -5.71 -16.10
CA LEU A 49 -0.61 -6.91 -15.77
C LEU A 49 -1.39 -6.76 -14.46
N ALA A 50 -0.73 -6.28 -13.40
CA ALA A 50 -1.37 -6.09 -12.10
C ALA A 50 -2.49 -5.02 -12.16
N ALA A 51 -2.25 -3.88 -12.81
CA ALA A 51 -3.27 -2.85 -12.98
C ALA A 51 -4.46 -3.37 -13.83
N GLY A 52 -4.18 -4.07 -14.92
CA GLY A 52 -5.21 -4.67 -15.77
C GLY A 52 -6.08 -5.69 -15.03
N ALA A 53 -5.50 -6.52 -14.16
CA ALA A 53 -6.24 -7.45 -13.32
C ALA A 53 -7.16 -6.77 -12.29
N LEU A 54 -6.89 -5.50 -11.96
CA LEU A 54 -7.73 -4.67 -11.08
C LEU A 54 -8.75 -3.82 -11.85
N GLY A 55 -8.74 -3.86 -13.19
CA GLY A 55 -9.56 -2.97 -14.02
C GLY A 55 -9.08 -1.52 -14.05
N LEU A 56 -7.83 -1.28 -13.64
CA LEU A 56 -7.19 0.04 -13.68
C LEU A 56 -6.45 0.23 -15.01
N ASP A 57 -6.48 1.46 -15.53
CA ASP A 57 -5.54 1.87 -16.56
C ASP A 57 -4.13 1.96 -15.92
N PRO A 58 -3.13 1.19 -16.41
CA PRO A 58 -1.77 1.26 -15.90
C PRO A 58 -1.18 2.68 -15.94
N ALA A 59 -1.61 3.51 -16.90
CA ALA A 59 -1.20 4.91 -17.02
C ALA A 59 -1.85 5.81 -15.97
N ARG A 60 -2.82 5.32 -15.19
CA ARG A 60 -3.49 6.03 -14.08
C ARG A 60 -3.16 5.45 -12.70
N VAL A 61 -2.00 4.80 -12.58
CA VAL A 61 -1.45 4.37 -11.29
C VAL A 61 -0.30 5.26 -10.88
N VAL A 62 -0.38 5.84 -9.69
CA VAL A 62 0.67 6.67 -9.09
C VAL A 62 1.53 5.80 -8.17
N TRP A 63 2.82 5.77 -8.47
CA TRP A 63 3.85 5.07 -7.70
C TRP A 63 4.64 6.06 -6.84
N MET A 64 5.22 5.60 -5.74
CA MET A 64 6.03 6.43 -4.82
C MET A 64 7.52 6.09 -4.93
N ASN A 65 8.38 7.07 -4.60
CA ASN A 65 9.81 6.87 -4.37
C ASN A 65 10.05 6.74 -2.87
N GLN A 66 9.84 5.52 -2.36
CA GLN A 66 9.87 5.19 -0.94
C GLN A 66 11.28 5.28 -0.35
N VAL A 67 11.43 6.10 0.69
CA VAL A 67 12.71 6.34 1.37
C VAL A 67 12.66 5.98 2.86
N HIS A 68 11.58 5.33 3.32
CA HIS A 68 11.31 5.00 4.72
C HIS A 68 11.18 6.24 5.63
N GLY A 69 10.71 7.36 5.07
CA GLY A 69 10.35 8.58 5.79
C GLY A 69 8.88 8.64 6.18
N ALA A 70 8.39 9.87 6.44
CA ALA A 70 7.00 10.15 6.78
C ALA A 70 6.34 11.20 5.87
N ASP A 71 7.04 11.65 4.82
CA ASP A 71 6.53 12.67 3.91
C ASP A 71 5.38 12.13 3.06
N VAL A 72 4.36 12.97 2.87
CA VAL A 72 3.13 12.67 2.13
C VAL A 72 3.05 13.60 0.93
N ALA A 73 2.72 13.08 -0.25
CA ALA A 73 2.36 13.90 -1.40
C ALA A 73 0.87 13.78 -1.73
N GLU A 74 0.22 14.93 -1.94
CA GLU A 74 -1.06 14.99 -2.63
C GLU A 74 -0.84 14.84 -4.14
N VAL A 75 -1.63 14.00 -4.79
CA VAL A 75 -1.51 13.71 -6.22
C VAL A 75 -2.85 13.80 -6.93
N ASP A 76 -2.87 14.47 -8.09
CA ASP A 76 -4.04 14.53 -8.98
C ASP A 76 -3.88 13.68 -10.25
N GLY A 77 -2.71 13.07 -10.41
CA GLY A 77 -2.36 12.24 -11.56
C GLY A 77 -0.96 11.63 -11.42
N PRO A 78 -0.55 10.79 -12.38
CA PRO A 78 0.80 10.24 -12.44
C PRO A 78 1.86 11.34 -12.56
N TRP A 79 3.05 11.06 -12.07
CA TRP A 79 4.19 11.96 -12.16
C TRP A 79 4.57 12.25 -13.60
N GLY A 80 4.80 13.54 -13.90
CA GLY A 80 5.35 13.98 -15.17
C GLY A 80 6.87 13.80 -15.25
N ALA A 81 7.50 14.50 -16.19
CA ALA A 81 8.94 14.43 -16.44
C ALA A 81 9.84 14.91 -15.27
N ALA A 82 9.26 15.56 -14.26
CA ALA A 82 9.98 16.07 -13.09
C ALA A 82 10.48 14.97 -12.13
N GLY A 83 10.09 13.71 -12.36
CA GLY A 83 10.45 12.58 -11.50
C GLY A 83 9.52 12.43 -10.29
N ILE A 84 9.74 11.36 -9.52
CA ILE A 84 8.93 11.02 -8.34
C ILE A 84 9.62 11.60 -7.10
N PRO A 85 8.98 12.52 -6.35
CA PRO A 85 9.56 13.04 -5.11
C PRO A 85 9.73 11.90 -4.08
N ALA A 86 10.72 12.04 -3.20
CA ALA A 86 10.93 11.11 -2.10
C ALA A 86 9.79 11.26 -1.09
N VAL A 87 8.87 10.29 -1.08
CA VAL A 87 7.71 10.24 -0.18
C VAL A 87 7.37 8.79 0.12
N ASP A 88 6.79 8.56 1.29
CA ASP A 88 6.35 7.24 1.74
C ASP A 88 4.83 7.16 1.90
N ALA A 89 4.11 8.24 1.58
CA ALA A 89 2.66 8.23 1.49
C ALA A 89 2.15 9.11 0.33
N LEU A 90 1.01 8.71 -0.22
CA LEU A 90 0.27 9.44 -1.24
C LEU A 90 -1.16 9.63 -0.77
N VAL A 91 -1.77 10.77 -1.09
CA VAL A 91 -3.20 11.04 -0.88
C VAL A 91 -3.82 11.62 -2.15
N THR A 92 -5.07 11.27 -2.45
CA THR A 92 -5.80 11.87 -3.56
C THR A 92 -7.30 11.94 -3.28
N THR A 93 -7.95 12.89 -3.94
CA THR A 93 -9.41 12.99 -4.06
C THR A 93 -9.90 12.68 -5.47
N ARG A 94 -9.00 12.27 -6.38
CA ARG A 94 -9.33 12.01 -7.79
C ARG A 94 -9.89 10.61 -7.97
N PRO A 95 -11.17 10.47 -8.36
CA PRO A 95 -11.75 9.15 -8.59
C PRO A 95 -11.12 8.48 -9.83
N GLY A 96 -10.98 7.16 -9.80
CA GLY A 96 -10.31 6.39 -10.84
C GLY A 96 -8.78 6.62 -10.95
N LEU A 97 -8.15 7.23 -9.93
CA LEU A 97 -6.68 7.27 -9.81
C LEU A 97 -6.23 6.22 -8.78
N GLY A 98 -5.40 5.27 -9.22
CA GLY A 98 -4.85 4.25 -8.33
C GLY A 98 -3.60 4.74 -7.61
N LEU A 99 -3.54 4.58 -6.29
CA LEU A 99 -2.33 4.79 -5.50
C LEU A 99 -1.68 3.44 -5.20
N ALA A 100 -0.39 3.30 -5.48
CA ALA A 100 0.35 2.05 -5.29
C ALA A 100 1.51 2.22 -4.30
N VAL A 101 1.58 1.32 -3.32
CA VAL A 101 2.68 1.19 -2.36
C VAL A 101 3.41 -0.14 -2.57
N LEU A 102 4.74 -0.12 -2.60
CA LEU A 102 5.57 -1.30 -2.80
C LEU A 102 6.10 -1.86 -1.48
N THR A 103 6.08 -3.18 -1.29
CA THR A 103 6.63 -3.80 -0.07
C THR A 103 7.34 -5.12 -0.35
N ALA A 104 8.26 -5.45 0.54
CA ALA A 104 8.72 -6.81 0.83
C ALA A 104 9.12 -6.78 2.31
N ASP A 105 8.24 -7.28 3.18
CA ASP A 105 8.24 -7.18 4.66
C ASP A 105 7.61 -5.93 5.27
N CYS A 106 7.81 -4.73 4.72
CA CYS A 106 7.19 -3.51 5.28
C CYS A 106 5.65 -3.56 5.20
N VAL A 107 4.95 -2.81 6.07
CA VAL A 107 3.48 -2.82 6.13
C VAL A 107 2.92 -1.88 5.06
N PRO A 108 2.19 -2.38 4.03
CA PRO A 108 1.44 -1.52 3.14
C PRO A 108 0.14 -1.12 3.84
N VAL A 109 -0.09 0.18 4.01
CA VAL A 109 -1.28 0.74 4.66
C VAL A 109 -2.14 1.43 3.60
N LEU A 110 -3.36 0.95 3.42
CA LEU A 110 -4.31 1.50 2.47
C LEU A 110 -5.50 2.08 3.24
N LEU A 111 -5.88 3.31 2.92
CA LEU A 111 -6.88 4.09 3.65
C LEU A 111 -7.89 4.69 2.66
N ALA A 112 -9.17 4.71 3.04
CA ALA A 112 -10.19 5.43 2.30
C ALA A 112 -11.26 6.01 3.23
N ASP A 113 -11.67 7.25 3.01
CA ASP A 113 -12.99 7.74 3.43
C ASP A 113 -13.86 7.83 2.16
N PRO A 114 -14.71 6.82 1.88
CA PRO A 114 -15.52 6.79 0.66
C PRO A 114 -16.59 7.88 0.63
N VAL A 115 -16.98 8.44 1.79
CA VAL A 115 -17.99 9.50 1.85
C VAL A 115 -17.37 10.86 1.57
N ALA A 116 -16.16 11.12 2.06
CA ALA A 116 -15.39 12.31 1.70
C ALA A 116 -14.77 12.21 0.28
N GLY A 117 -14.67 11.01 -0.27
CA GLY A 117 -14.04 10.79 -1.58
C GLY A 117 -12.51 10.96 -1.52
N VAL A 118 -11.88 10.48 -0.45
CA VAL A 118 -10.42 10.59 -0.23
C VAL A 118 -9.82 9.20 -0.04
N VAL A 119 -8.70 8.92 -0.70
CA VAL A 119 -7.90 7.70 -0.48
C VAL A 119 -6.44 8.02 -0.25
N ALA A 120 -5.75 7.18 0.51
CA ALA A 120 -4.32 7.26 0.73
C ALA A 120 -3.64 5.89 0.77
N ALA A 121 -2.41 5.82 0.26
CA ALA A 121 -1.54 4.65 0.39
C ALA A 121 -0.25 5.08 1.11
N ALA A 122 0.18 4.31 2.11
CA ALA A 122 1.38 4.59 2.87
C ALA A 122 2.26 3.34 3.03
N HIS A 123 3.57 3.55 2.94
CA HIS A 123 4.63 2.59 3.16
C HIS A 123 5.13 2.70 4.61
N ALA A 124 4.70 1.79 5.47
CA ALA A 124 5.13 1.76 6.87
C ALA A 124 6.17 0.64 7.08
N GLY A 125 7.44 0.96 6.79
CA GLY A 125 8.57 0.24 7.38
C GLY A 125 8.81 0.68 8.82
N ARG A 126 9.68 -0.03 9.57
CA ARG A 126 10.04 0.36 10.95
C ARG A 126 10.44 1.85 11.07
N PRO A 127 11.33 2.41 10.23
CA PRO A 127 11.69 3.82 10.33
C PRO A 127 10.51 4.76 10.06
N GLY A 128 9.71 4.49 9.02
CA GLY A 128 8.54 5.30 8.67
C GLY A 128 7.43 5.26 9.72
N MET A 129 7.19 4.10 10.34
CA MET A 129 6.25 3.95 11.46
C MET A 129 6.69 4.80 12.66
N VAL A 130 7.99 4.74 13.03
CA VAL A 130 8.55 5.57 14.11
C VAL A 130 8.49 7.06 13.77
N ALA A 131 8.76 7.42 12.50
CA ALA A 131 8.68 8.79 12.02
C ALA A 131 7.24 9.33 11.90
N GLY A 132 6.22 8.47 11.97
CA GLY A 132 4.82 8.87 11.96
C GLY A 132 4.17 8.97 10.57
N VAL A 133 4.58 8.13 9.60
CA VAL A 133 3.98 8.13 8.25
C VAL A 133 2.47 7.87 8.25
N VAL A 134 1.97 7.04 9.17
CA VAL A 134 0.53 6.75 9.28
C VAL A 134 -0.25 7.95 9.83
N PRO A 135 0.15 8.56 10.96
CA PRO A 135 -0.38 9.87 11.37
C PRO A 135 -0.35 10.93 10.28
N ALA A 136 0.76 11.04 9.54
CA ALA A 136 0.90 12.03 8.47
C ALA A 136 -0.10 11.77 7.32
N ALA A 137 -0.26 10.51 6.89
CA ALA A 137 -1.22 10.14 5.85
C ALA A 137 -2.66 10.43 6.28
N VAL A 138 -3.04 10.09 7.52
CA VAL A 138 -4.38 10.37 8.06
C VAL A 138 -4.62 11.87 8.18
N ALA A 139 -3.63 12.65 8.65
CA ALA A 139 -3.73 14.11 8.70
C ALA A 139 -3.96 14.71 7.29
N ALA A 140 -3.20 14.25 6.30
CA ALA A 140 -3.38 14.69 4.92
C ALA A 140 -4.76 14.32 4.34
N MET A 141 -5.36 13.19 4.76
CA MET A 141 -6.74 12.86 4.42
C MET A 141 -7.75 13.79 5.10
N ILE A 142 -7.55 14.12 6.39
CA ILE A 142 -8.41 15.05 7.14
C ILE A 142 -8.39 16.44 6.49
N ASP A 143 -7.23 16.90 6.04
CA ASP A 143 -7.09 18.17 5.30
C ASP A 143 -7.90 18.18 3.99
N LYS A 144 -8.27 17.00 3.47
CA LYS A 144 -9.16 16.81 2.31
C LYS A 144 -10.62 16.52 2.67
N GLY A 145 -10.96 16.62 3.95
CA GLY A 145 -12.32 16.46 4.45
C GLY A 145 -12.68 15.04 4.90
N ALA A 146 -11.69 14.15 5.03
CA ALA A 146 -11.93 12.84 5.63
C ALA A 146 -12.25 12.96 7.12
N ASP A 147 -13.12 12.08 7.60
CA ASP A 147 -13.40 11.88 9.02
C ASP A 147 -12.77 10.53 9.42
N PRO A 148 -11.82 10.49 10.37
CA PRO A 148 -11.19 9.26 10.82
C PRO A 148 -12.17 8.16 11.22
N ALA A 149 -13.34 8.52 11.78
CA ALA A 149 -14.35 7.56 12.18
C ALA A 149 -14.99 6.82 10.98
N ARG A 150 -14.91 7.40 9.76
CA ARG A 150 -15.37 6.80 8.50
C ARG A 150 -14.25 6.20 7.67
N VAL A 151 -12.99 6.41 8.05
CA VAL A 151 -11.85 5.84 7.33
C VAL A 151 -11.85 4.33 7.49
N VAL A 152 -11.81 3.65 6.35
CA VAL A 152 -11.57 2.21 6.22
C VAL A 152 -10.08 1.99 6.00
N ALA A 153 -9.45 1.26 6.91
CA ALA A 153 -8.03 0.92 6.84
C ALA A 153 -7.83 -0.57 6.57
N ARG A 154 -7.02 -0.89 5.57
CA ARG A 154 -6.58 -2.25 5.24
C ARG A 154 -5.06 -2.27 5.21
N THR A 155 -4.47 -3.20 5.95
CA THR A 155 -3.03 -3.45 5.91
C THR A 155 -2.74 -4.82 5.30
N GLY A 156 -1.78 -4.87 4.38
CA GLY A 156 -1.49 -6.07 3.60
C GLY A 156 -0.43 -6.97 4.26
N PRO A 157 -0.02 -8.06 3.56
CA PRO A 157 1.03 -8.95 4.01
C PRO A 157 2.31 -8.18 4.38
N ALA A 158 2.86 -8.47 5.56
CA ALA A 158 4.05 -7.83 6.10
C ALA A 158 4.87 -8.86 6.91
N VAL A 159 6.08 -8.52 7.37
CA VAL A 159 6.78 -9.39 8.34
C VAL A 159 6.12 -9.23 9.71
N CYS A 160 5.74 -10.33 10.35
CA CYS A 160 5.08 -10.29 11.66
C CYS A 160 6.07 -10.05 12.81
N GLY A 161 5.58 -9.59 13.97
CA GLY A 161 6.41 -9.38 15.17
C GLY A 161 7.13 -10.64 15.65
N ARG A 162 6.60 -11.84 15.36
CA ARG A 162 7.24 -13.11 15.70
C ARG A 162 8.42 -13.48 14.79
N CYS A 163 8.62 -12.74 13.71
CA CYS A 163 9.65 -13.00 12.69
C CYS A 163 10.64 -11.84 12.50
N TYR A 164 10.27 -10.60 12.88
CA TYR A 164 11.09 -9.42 12.64
C TYR A 164 12.12 -9.20 13.77
N GLU A 165 13.14 -10.04 13.78
CA GLU A 165 14.28 -9.91 14.70
C GLU A 165 15.04 -8.60 14.49
N VAL A 166 15.39 -7.95 15.60
CA VAL A 166 16.24 -6.75 15.65
C VAL A 166 17.15 -6.81 16.90
N PRO A 167 18.23 -6.02 16.98
CA PRO A 167 18.99 -5.88 18.22
C PRO A 167 18.13 -5.32 19.37
N GLU A 168 18.41 -5.71 20.62
CA GLU A 168 17.66 -5.27 21.82
C GLU A 168 17.53 -3.74 21.90
N ALA A 169 18.63 -3.01 21.68
CA ALA A 169 18.62 -1.56 21.73
C ALA A 169 17.64 -0.95 20.70
N MET A 170 17.54 -1.55 19.52
CA MET A 170 16.60 -1.11 18.48
C MET A 170 15.16 -1.44 18.85
N ARG A 171 14.89 -2.61 19.45
CA ARG A 171 13.55 -2.92 19.98
C ARG A 171 13.14 -1.91 21.04
N ALA A 172 14.03 -1.62 21.99
CA ALA A 172 13.79 -0.67 23.07
C ALA A 172 13.51 0.75 22.55
N GLU A 173 14.29 1.23 21.58
CA GLU A 173 14.08 2.53 20.94
C GLU A 173 12.72 2.62 20.25
N VAL A 174 12.37 1.60 19.45
CA VAL A 174 11.08 1.55 18.76
C VAL A 174 9.92 1.50 19.76
N ALA A 175 9.99 0.61 20.75
CA ALA A 175 8.95 0.47 21.77
C ALA A 175 8.82 1.71 22.67
N GLY A 176 9.91 2.49 22.83
CA GLY A 176 9.87 3.79 23.51
C GLY A 176 9.05 4.84 22.75
N THR A 177 8.99 4.75 21.42
CA THR A 177 8.17 5.63 20.57
C THR A 177 6.77 5.06 20.34
N GLU A 178 6.67 3.77 20.02
CA GLU A 178 5.44 3.04 19.76
C GLU A 178 5.39 1.75 20.61
N PRO A 179 4.81 1.79 21.82
CA PRO A 179 4.80 0.66 22.74
C PRO A 179 4.16 -0.61 22.18
N ALA A 180 3.14 -0.45 21.32
CA ALA A 180 2.46 -1.58 20.68
C ALA A 180 3.37 -2.37 19.72
N ALA A 181 4.48 -1.79 19.29
CA ALA A 181 5.44 -2.44 18.40
C ALA A 181 6.45 -3.33 19.13
N TRP A 182 6.39 -3.43 20.47
CA TRP A 182 7.24 -4.36 21.22
C TRP A 182 6.88 -5.81 20.86
N ALA A 183 7.88 -6.62 20.55
CA ALA A 183 7.68 -8.05 20.30
C ALA A 183 8.88 -8.91 20.68
N GLU A 184 8.64 -10.23 20.64
CA GLU A 184 9.66 -11.27 20.68
C GLU A 184 9.46 -12.22 19.51
N THR A 185 10.56 -12.69 18.94
CA THR A 185 10.49 -13.70 17.88
C THR A 185 9.95 -15.01 18.44
N SER A 186 9.49 -15.89 17.54
CA SER A 186 9.09 -17.25 17.92
C SER A 186 10.24 -18.11 18.48
N TRP A 187 11.48 -17.63 18.42
CA TRP A 187 12.68 -18.26 18.98
C TRP A 187 13.30 -17.46 20.14
N GLY A 188 12.55 -16.51 20.73
CA GLY A 188 12.89 -15.87 22.00
C GLY A 188 13.92 -14.74 21.93
N THR A 189 14.08 -14.10 20.76
CA THR A 189 14.98 -12.95 20.58
C THR A 189 14.19 -11.63 20.45
N PRO A 190 14.84 -10.47 20.66
CA PRO A 190 14.19 -9.17 20.52
C PRO A 190 13.63 -8.95 19.11
N ALA A 191 12.39 -8.50 19.01
CA ALA A 191 11.71 -8.23 17.75
C ALA A 191 10.87 -6.95 17.78
N VAL A 192 10.41 -6.53 16.60
CA VAL A 192 9.51 -5.38 16.44
C VAL A 192 8.28 -5.79 15.63
N ASP A 193 7.08 -5.52 16.16
CA ASP A 193 5.82 -5.70 15.44
C ASP A 193 5.36 -4.37 14.83
N VAL A 194 5.79 -4.12 13.59
CA VAL A 194 5.38 -2.91 12.86
C VAL A 194 3.88 -2.92 12.55
N VAL A 195 3.26 -4.09 12.36
CA VAL A 195 1.81 -4.19 12.11
C VAL A 195 1.05 -3.73 13.34
N ALA A 196 1.42 -4.23 14.52
CA ALA A 196 0.80 -3.80 15.78
C ALA A 196 0.99 -2.30 16.04
N GLY A 197 2.18 -1.76 15.79
CA GLY A 197 2.45 -0.32 15.90
C GLY A 197 1.59 0.53 14.95
N VAL A 198 1.49 0.14 13.68
CA VAL A 198 0.61 0.81 12.70
C VAL A 198 -0.85 0.82 13.15
N HIS A 199 -1.37 -0.32 13.63
CA HIS A 199 -2.76 -0.41 14.09
C HIS A 199 -3.02 0.39 15.36
N ALA A 200 -2.06 0.47 16.27
CA ALA A 200 -2.15 1.33 17.44
C ALA A 200 -2.15 2.82 17.06
N GLN A 201 -1.37 3.22 16.04
CA GLN A 201 -1.42 4.58 15.51
C GLN A 201 -2.80 4.90 14.91
N LEU A 202 -3.33 4.02 14.06
CA LEU A 202 -4.66 4.17 13.46
C LEU A 202 -5.76 4.28 14.53
N GLU A 203 -5.72 3.43 15.54
CA GLU A 203 -6.66 3.46 16.66
C GLU A 203 -6.64 4.78 17.42
N ARG A 204 -5.45 5.28 17.77
CA ARG A 204 -5.30 6.58 18.46
C ARG A 204 -5.80 7.77 17.63
N LEU A 205 -5.79 7.65 16.31
CA LEU A 205 -6.30 8.66 15.38
C LEU A 205 -7.82 8.58 15.17
N GLY A 206 -8.50 7.61 15.79
CA GLY A 206 -9.95 7.43 15.68
C GLY A 206 -10.38 6.54 14.50
N VAL A 207 -9.46 5.86 13.83
CA VAL A 207 -9.79 4.91 12.75
C VAL A 207 -10.28 3.59 13.35
N THR A 208 -11.58 3.34 13.23
CA THR A 208 -12.24 2.21 13.88
C THR A 208 -12.35 0.97 12.98
N ASP A 209 -12.65 1.13 11.68
CA ASP A 209 -12.63 0.03 10.71
C ASP A 209 -11.20 -0.22 10.21
N ARG A 210 -10.48 -1.08 10.92
CA ARG A 210 -9.10 -1.49 10.60
C ARG A 210 -8.99 -3.01 10.52
N GLN A 211 -8.39 -3.52 9.45
CA GLN A 211 -8.12 -4.95 9.28
C GLN A 211 -6.67 -5.20 8.85
N ALA A 212 -6.05 -6.20 9.47
CA ALA A 212 -4.72 -6.68 9.12
C ALA A 212 -4.79 -7.98 8.35
N SER A 213 -3.99 -8.09 7.28
CA SER A 213 -3.67 -9.39 6.70
C SER A 213 -3.02 -10.27 7.77
N PRO A 214 -3.45 -11.53 7.91
CA PRO A 214 -2.80 -12.47 8.83
C PRO A 214 -1.47 -13.04 8.28
N VAL A 215 -1.08 -12.65 7.05
CA VAL A 215 0.05 -13.25 6.34
C VAL A 215 1.37 -12.63 6.74
N CYS A 216 2.30 -13.47 7.23
CA CYS A 216 3.69 -13.12 7.37
C CYS A 216 4.44 -13.35 6.05
N THR A 217 4.95 -12.28 5.42
CA THR A 217 5.68 -12.36 4.13
C THR A 217 6.95 -13.21 4.22
N ARG A 218 7.63 -13.21 5.37
CA ARG A 218 8.81 -14.07 5.60
C ARG A 218 8.46 -15.55 5.60
N GLU A 219 7.32 -15.91 6.18
CA GLU A 219 6.85 -17.30 6.31
C GLU A 219 6.13 -17.81 5.05
N SER A 220 5.54 -16.90 4.27
CA SER A 220 4.79 -17.26 3.06
C SER A 220 5.69 -17.42 1.83
N GLY A 221 5.54 -18.56 1.13
CA GLY A 221 6.17 -18.79 -0.18
C GLY A 221 5.56 -17.97 -1.32
N ASP A 222 4.34 -17.48 -1.14
CA ASP A 222 3.58 -16.73 -2.15
C ASP A 222 3.94 -15.23 -2.19
N HIS A 223 4.84 -14.80 -1.32
CA HIS A 223 5.16 -13.40 -1.10
C HIS A 223 6.68 -13.18 -1.15
N TYR A 224 7.11 -12.06 -1.72
CA TYR A 224 8.51 -11.64 -1.60
C TYR A 224 8.83 -11.22 -0.16
N SER A 225 10.02 -11.57 0.33
CA SER A 225 10.50 -11.16 1.64
C SER A 225 11.98 -10.79 1.58
N TYR A 226 12.29 -9.55 1.92
CA TYR A 226 13.68 -9.08 1.99
C TYR A 226 14.46 -9.81 3.10
N ARG A 227 13.79 -10.10 4.22
CA ARG A 227 14.36 -10.83 5.37
C ARG A 227 14.69 -12.27 5.05
N ARG A 228 13.90 -12.92 4.19
CA ARG A 228 14.19 -14.27 3.73
C ARG A 228 15.25 -14.29 2.63
N ASP A 229 15.07 -13.47 1.59
CA ASP A 229 15.75 -13.67 0.31
C ASP A 229 16.86 -12.64 0.02
N ARG A 230 16.88 -11.50 0.74
CA ARG A 230 17.77 -10.34 0.54
C ARG A 230 17.59 -9.66 -0.82
N THR A 231 17.94 -10.33 -1.91
CA THR A 231 17.73 -9.86 -3.28
C THR A 231 16.45 -10.49 -3.80
N THR A 232 15.40 -9.69 -3.91
CA THR A 232 14.06 -10.17 -4.26
C THR A 232 13.19 -9.05 -4.80
N GLY A 233 12.04 -9.41 -5.38
CA GLY A 233 11.05 -8.48 -5.93
C GLY A 233 10.29 -7.68 -4.88
N ARG A 234 9.30 -6.91 -5.32
CA ARG A 234 8.36 -6.17 -4.47
C ARG A 234 6.93 -6.51 -4.85
N LEU A 235 6.12 -6.73 -3.82
CA LEU A 235 4.67 -6.76 -3.86
C LEU A 235 4.13 -5.33 -3.98
N ALA A 236 2.84 -5.19 -4.26
CA ALA A 236 2.16 -3.91 -4.17
C ALA A 236 0.81 -3.98 -3.44
N GLY A 237 0.49 -2.92 -2.71
CA GLY A 237 -0.87 -2.57 -2.29
C GLY A 237 -1.44 -1.46 -3.17
N TYR A 238 -2.70 -1.57 -3.58
CA TYR A 238 -3.41 -0.58 -4.39
C TYR A 238 -4.67 -0.10 -3.70
N VAL A 239 -4.91 1.20 -3.71
CA VAL A 239 -6.18 1.80 -3.29
C VAL A 239 -6.68 2.80 -4.34
N TRP A 240 -7.98 2.80 -4.60
CA TRP A 240 -8.63 3.74 -5.51
C TRP A 240 -10.11 3.90 -5.19
N LEU A 241 -10.71 4.95 -5.74
CA LEU A 241 -12.16 5.14 -5.77
C LEU A 241 -12.70 4.83 -7.16
N ASP A 242 -13.94 4.36 -7.22
CA ASP A 242 -14.70 4.23 -8.47
C ASP A 242 -14.60 5.50 -9.31
N PRO A 243 -14.46 5.40 -10.65
CA PRO A 243 -14.56 6.57 -11.51
C PRO A 243 -15.92 7.27 -11.31
N VAL A 244 -15.95 8.60 -11.48
CA VAL A 244 -17.23 9.30 -11.52
C VAL A 244 -18.04 8.74 -12.68
N SER A 245 -19.17 8.10 -12.40
CA SER A 245 -20.12 7.66 -13.42
C SER A 245 -20.55 8.88 -14.23
N THR A 246 -20.07 9.02 -15.47
CA THR A 246 -20.69 9.96 -16.41
C THR A 246 -22.14 9.52 -16.61
N PRO A 247 -23.14 10.40 -16.38
CA PRO A 247 -24.52 10.08 -16.74
C PRO A 247 -24.55 9.68 -18.21
N GLY A 248 -25.00 8.46 -18.48
CA GLY A 248 -25.03 7.91 -19.83
C GLY A 248 -25.79 8.83 -20.78
N THR A 249 -25.23 9.04 -21.97
CA THR A 249 -25.97 9.57 -23.11
C THR A 249 -27.27 8.75 -23.23
N PRO A 250 -28.46 9.37 -23.21
CA PRO A 250 -29.69 8.62 -23.37
C PRO A 250 -29.66 7.88 -24.72
N PRO A 251 -30.21 6.65 -24.81
CA PRO A 251 -30.29 5.95 -26.08
C PRO A 251 -31.03 6.85 -27.07
N GLY A 252 -30.35 7.21 -28.16
CA GLY A 252 -30.91 8.04 -29.21
C GLY A 252 -32.24 7.46 -29.69
N SER A 253 -33.28 8.28 -29.69
CA SER A 253 -34.58 7.92 -30.24
C SER A 253 -34.41 7.40 -31.68
N PRO A 254 -35.06 6.29 -32.06
CA PRO A 254 -35.01 5.83 -33.43
C PRO A 254 -35.65 6.89 -34.33
N ALA A 255 -34.87 7.38 -35.29
CA ALA A 255 -35.36 8.27 -36.33
C ALA A 255 -36.54 7.60 -37.05
N GLY A 256 -37.70 8.26 -37.01
CA GLY A 256 -38.88 7.87 -37.76
C GLY A 256 -38.54 7.78 -39.25
N LYS A 257 -38.86 6.63 -39.85
CA LYS A 257 -38.92 6.47 -41.29
C LYS A 257 -40.21 7.14 -41.78
N ASN A 258 -40.08 8.20 -42.57
CA ASN A 258 -41.07 8.57 -43.57
C ASN A 258 -40.81 7.76 -44.84
#